data_AF-A0A3D5P825-F1
#
_entry.id   AF-A0A3D5P825-F1
#
_cell.length_a   1.000
_cell.length_b   1.000
_cell.length_c   1.000
_cell.angle_alpha   90.00
_cell.angle_beta   90.00
_cell.angle_gamma   90.00
#
_symmetry.space_group_name_H-M   'P 1'
#
loop_
_entity.id
_entity.type
_entity.pdbx_description
1 polymer ?
#
loop_
_entity_poly.entity_id
_entity_poly.type
_entity_poly.pdbx_seq_one_letter_code
_entity_poly.pdbx_strand_id
1 'polypeptide(L)'
;MQKASTLVVHPLKPVYDKNSRALILGTMPSPKSREYGFYYSHPQNRFWRVAAGLYNAPVPETNEEKASFLLQHRIAMWDVLKSCRIAGADDASISEPVPNDIAGLLKKTNIRRIFTTGTKATSLYRRFCYSKTGM
;
A
#
# COMPACT_ATOMS: atom_id res chain seq x y z
N MET A 1 -22.13 4.72 15.95
CA MET A 1 -22.31 5.74 14.89
C MET A 1 -21.57 5.28 13.63
N GLN A 2 -22.26 5.13 12.50
CA GLN A 2 -21.60 4.91 11.20
C GLN A 2 -20.84 6.19 10.83
N LYS A 3 -19.55 6.09 10.52
CA LYS A 3 -18.77 7.23 10.03
C LYS A 3 -19.31 7.65 8.67
N ALA A 4 -19.44 8.95 8.44
CA ALA A 4 -19.82 9.47 7.13
C ALA A 4 -18.76 9.08 6.07
N SER A 5 -19.23 8.68 4.89
CA SER A 5 -18.37 8.36 3.74
C SER A 5 -17.81 9.65 3.12
N THR A 6 -16.49 9.77 3.08
CA THR A 6 -15.80 10.95 2.52
C THR A 6 -14.97 10.56 1.30
N LEU A 7 -14.83 11.49 0.35
CA LEU A 7 -13.89 11.34 -0.75
C LEU A 7 -12.47 11.45 -0.21
N VAL A 8 -11.64 10.45 -0.48
CA VAL A 8 -10.22 10.44 -0.15
C VAL A 8 -9.42 10.29 -1.44
N VAL A 9 -8.47 11.21 -1.65
CA VAL A 9 -7.43 11.09 -2.67
C VAL A 9 -6.14 10.69 -1.97
N HIS A 10 -5.43 9.73 -2.54
CA HIS A 10 -4.26 9.09 -1.94
C HIS A 10 -3.14 10.13 -1.72
N PRO A 11 -2.78 10.46 -0.47
CA PRO A 11 -1.83 11.55 -0.20
C PRO A 11 -0.37 11.07 -0.22
N LEU A 12 -0.14 9.75 -0.10
CA LEU A 12 1.20 9.18 0.00
C LEU A 12 1.73 8.84 -1.41
N LYS A 13 3.02 9.07 -1.63
CA LYS A 13 3.70 8.58 -2.84
C LYS A 13 4.04 7.10 -2.69
N PRO A 14 4.12 6.32 -3.79
CA PRO A 14 4.68 4.97 -3.70
C PRO A 14 6.13 5.05 -3.20
N VAL A 15 6.52 4.11 -2.34
CA VAL A 15 7.94 3.93 -1.95
C VAL A 15 8.51 2.87 -2.88
N TYR A 16 9.50 3.23 -3.68
CA TYR A 16 10.16 2.31 -4.60
C TYR A 16 11.49 2.90 -5.09
N ASP A 17 12.33 2.03 -5.66
CA ASP A 17 13.46 2.40 -6.50
C ASP A 17 13.55 1.47 -7.73
N LYS A 18 14.53 1.70 -8.60
CA LYS A 18 14.76 0.86 -9.79
C LYS A 18 15.08 -0.60 -9.44
N ASN A 19 15.57 -0.87 -8.23
CA ASN A 19 16.01 -2.20 -7.78
C ASN A 19 14.90 -3.00 -7.10
N SER A 20 13.74 -2.39 -6.84
CA SER A 20 12.58 -3.01 -6.22
C SER A 20 12.13 -4.22 -7.04
N ARG A 21 11.85 -5.33 -6.36
CA ARG A 21 11.51 -6.65 -6.96
C ARG A 21 10.15 -7.18 -6.55
N ALA A 22 9.65 -6.79 -5.38
CA ALA A 22 8.32 -7.15 -4.91
C ALA A 22 7.53 -5.86 -4.62
N LEU A 23 6.25 -5.83 -4.99
CA LEU A 23 5.34 -4.74 -4.65
C LEU A 23 4.32 -5.21 -3.63
N ILE A 24 4.24 -4.53 -2.50
CA ILE A 24 3.18 -4.71 -1.51
C ILE A 24 2.08 -3.67 -1.77
N LEU A 25 0.84 -4.13 -1.89
CA LEU A 25 -0.34 -3.30 -2.12
C LEU A 25 -1.34 -3.43 -0.99
N GLY A 26 -1.63 -2.33 -0.30
CA GLY A 26 -2.86 -2.19 0.49
C GLY A 26 -4.04 -1.72 -0.37
N THR A 27 -5.19 -1.46 0.27
CA THR A 27 -6.38 -0.95 -0.41
C THR A 27 -6.32 0.56 -0.62
N MET A 28 -6.21 1.30 0.49
CA MET A 28 -6.21 2.76 0.62
C MET A 28 -5.54 3.08 1.97
N PRO A 29 -4.74 4.16 2.10
CA PRO A 29 -4.00 4.40 3.33
C PRO A 29 -4.97 4.74 4.44
N SER A 30 -4.85 4.09 5.61
CA SER A 30 -5.69 4.33 6.78
C SER A 30 -5.64 5.81 7.26
N PRO A 31 -6.63 6.31 8.03
CA PRO A 31 -6.55 7.64 8.62
C PRO A 31 -5.23 7.93 9.34
N LYS A 32 -4.72 6.95 10.11
CA LYS A 32 -3.41 7.08 10.76
C LYS A 32 -2.26 7.10 9.76
N SER A 33 -2.29 6.29 8.71
CA SER A 33 -1.26 6.37 7.66
C SER A 33 -1.23 7.75 6.98
N ARG A 34 -2.40 8.37 6.78
CA ARG A 34 -2.51 9.72 6.23
C ARG A 34 -2.00 10.79 7.20
N GLU A 35 -2.33 10.67 8.48
CA GLU A 35 -1.86 11.58 9.54
C GLU A 35 -0.34 11.54 9.72
N TYR A 36 0.25 10.34 9.73
CA TYR A 36 1.69 10.13 9.94
C TYR A 36 2.53 10.25 8.65
N GLY A 37 1.89 10.40 7.49
CA GLY A 37 2.58 10.51 6.21
C GLY A 37 3.28 9.22 5.74
N PHE A 38 2.89 8.06 6.25
CA PHE A 38 3.49 6.78 5.84
C PHE A 38 2.57 5.57 6.00
N TYR A 39 2.85 4.51 5.26
CA TYR A 39 2.05 3.29 5.26
C TYR A 39 2.16 2.52 6.58
N TYR A 40 1.05 1.92 7.01
CA TYR A 40 0.98 1.04 8.19
C TYR A 40 1.49 1.66 9.51
N SER A 41 1.39 2.97 9.69
CA SER A 41 1.90 3.70 10.87
C SER A 41 1.10 3.51 12.16
N HIS A 42 -0.07 2.84 12.13
CA HIS A 42 -0.83 2.58 13.35
C HIS A 42 -0.10 1.53 14.22
N PRO A 43 0.13 1.73 15.53
CA PRO A 43 0.90 0.80 16.37
C PRO A 43 0.33 -0.63 16.43
N GLN A 44 -1.00 -0.77 16.35
CA GLN A 44 -1.66 -2.09 16.27
C GLN A 44 -1.50 -2.79 14.91
N ASN A 45 -1.07 -2.07 13.86
CA ASN A 45 -0.76 -2.70 12.58
C ASN A 45 0.46 -3.62 12.73
N ARG A 46 0.39 -4.82 12.14
CA ARG A 46 1.41 -5.85 12.30
C ARG A 46 2.43 -5.88 11.17
N PHE A 47 2.24 -5.11 10.10
CA PHE A 47 3.07 -5.16 8.90
C PHE A 47 4.57 -5.03 9.24
N TRP A 48 4.96 -3.97 9.95
CA TRP A 48 6.36 -3.71 10.27
C TRP A 48 6.99 -4.77 11.16
N ARG A 49 6.26 -5.30 12.15
CA ARG A 49 6.75 -6.39 13.01
C ARG A 49 6.96 -7.68 12.20
N VAL A 50 6.02 -8.00 11.31
CA VAL A 50 6.14 -9.18 10.43
C VAL A 50 7.29 -9.01 9.44
N ALA A 51 7.37 -7.86 8.77
CA ALA A 51 8.42 -7.57 7.81
C ALA A 51 9.81 -7.65 8.45
N ALA A 52 10.01 -7.00 9.59
CA ALA A 52 11.26 -7.06 10.35
C ALA A 52 11.62 -8.50 10.76
N GLY A 53 10.63 -9.27 11.23
CA GLY A 53 10.82 -10.69 11.57
C GLY A 53 11.26 -11.57 10.40
N LEU A 54 10.75 -11.31 9.19
CA LEU A 54 11.15 -12.06 7.98
C LEU A 54 12.63 -11.86 7.60
N TYR A 55 13.21 -10.73 7.97
CA TYR A 55 14.60 -10.39 7.66
C TYR A 55 15.53 -10.44 8.87
N ASN A 56 15.03 -10.89 10.04
CA ASN A 56 15.76 -10.87 11.30
C ASN A 56 16.40 -9.49 11.59
N ALA A 57 15.62 -8.43 11.36
CA ALA A 57 16.04 -7.03 11.46
C ALA A 57 15.27 -6.32 12.59
N PRO A 58 15.77 -5.18 13.12
CA PRO A 58 14.99 -4.36 14.04
C PRO A 58 13.73 -3.81 13.36
N VAL A 59 12.67 -3.60 14.15
CA VAL A 59 11.43 -2.98 13.65
C VAL A 59 11.71 -1.50 13.37
N PRO A 60 11.51 -1.00 12.14
CA PRO A 60 11.74 0.41 11.84
C PRO A 60 10.65 1.28 12.48
N GLU A 61 11.06 2.38 13.12
CA GLU A 61 10.18 3.26 13.89
C GLU A 61 9.85 4.54 13.11
N THR A 62 10.87 5.17 12.52
CA THR A 62 10.73 6.42 11.76
C THR A 62 10.29 6.17 10.31
N ASN A 63 9.82 7.21 9.62
CA ASN A 63 9.43 7.09 8.21
C ASN A 63 10.66 6.83 7.31
N GLU A 64 11.79 7.41 7.67
CA GLU A 64 13.09 7.27 7.02
C GLU A 64 13.63 5.84 7.17
N GLU A 65 13.54 5.27 8.37
CA GLU A 65 13.89 3.87 8.62
C GLU A 65 12.97 2.91 7.86
N LYS A 66 11.66 3.17 7.87
CA LYS A 66 10.69 2.37 7.12
C LYS A 66 10.98 2.40 5.62
N ALA A 67 11.25 3.57 5.06
CA ALA A 67 11.61 3.70 3.65
C ALA A 67 12.92 2.96 3.35
N SER A 68 13.95 3.15 4.17
CA SER A 68 15.26 2.50 4.01
C SER A 68 15.14 0.98 4.09
N PHE A 69 14.36 0.47 5.05
CA PHE A 69 14.08 -0.96 5.20
C PHE A 69 13.48 -1.55 3.93
N LEU A 70 12.43 -0.92 3.38
CA LEU A 70 11.78 -1.39 2.17
C LEU A 70 12.78 -1.45 1.00
N LEU A 71 13.53 -0.37 0.77
CA LEU A 71 14.47 -0.27 -0.35
C LEU A 71 15.64 -1.25 -0.21
N GLN A 72 16.22 -1.38 0.98
CA GLN A 72 17.28 -2.35 1.27
C GLN A 72 16.84 -3.79 0.97
N HIS A 73 15.59 -4.12 1.27
CA HIS A 73 15.01 -5.43 1.01
C HIS A 73 14.33 -5.56 -0.36
N ARG A 74 14.48 -4.54 -1.24
CA ARG A 74 13.93 -4.49 -2.61
C ARG A 74 12.41 -4.63 -2.64
N ILE A 75 11.76 -4.08 -1.64
CA ILE A 75 10.31 -4.01 -1.51
C ILE A 75 9.87 -2.62 -1.95
N ALA A 76 8.92 -2.57 -2.89
CA ALA A 76 8.11 -1.40 -3.17
C ALA A 76 6.80 -1.48 -2.37
N MET A 77 6.24 -0.33 -2.00
CA MET A 77 4.98 -0.25 -1.28
C MET A 77 4.08 0.85 -1.83
N TRP A 78 2.82 0.50 -2.02
CA TRP A 78 1.76 1.44 -2.40
C TRP A 78 0.39 0.89 -2.00
N ASP A 79 -0.67 1.49 -2.52
CA ASP A 79 -2.05 1.00 -2.41
C ASP A 79 -2.67 0.86 -3.81
N VAL A 80 -3.70 0.01 -3.92
CA VAL A 80 -4.42 -0.21 -5.18
C VAL A 80 -5.14 1.06 -5.63
N LEU A 81 -5.72 1.84 -4.72
CA LEU A 81 -6.58 2.96 -5.06
C LEU A 81 -5.83 4.30 -5.03
N LYS A 82 -6.00 5.07 -6.11
CA LYS A 82 -5.65 6.50 -6.19
C LYS A 82 -6.67 7.36 -5.44
N SER A 83 -7.94 7.00 -5.54
CA SER A 83 -9.01 7.68 -4.81
C SER A 83 -10.23 6.77 -4.64
N CYS A 84 -11.03 7.06 -3.62
CA CYS A 84 -12.35 6.45 -3.43
C CYS A 84 -13.16 7.26 -2.42
N ARG A 85 -14.45 6.96 -2.32
CA ARG A 85 -15.26 7.31 -1.16
C ARG A 85 -15.17 6.21 -0.11
N ILE A 86 -14.88 6.55 1.15
CA ILE A 86 -14.72 5.59 2.24
C ILE A 86 -15.14 6.18 3.60
N ALA A 87 -15.76 5.35 4.45
CA ALA A 87 -16.05 5.67 5.85
C ALA A 87 -14.85 5.29 6.73
N GLY A 88 -14.00 6.26 7.06
CA GLY A 88 -12.84 6.04 7.92
C GLY A 88 -11.77 5.14 7.29
N ALA A 89 -11.74 3.86 7.72
CA ALA A 89 -10.83 2.81 7.22
C ALA A 89 -11.60 1.52 6.86
N ASP A 90 -12.93 1.60 6.75
CA ASP A 90 -13.78 0.44 6.49
C ASP A 90 -13.82 0.12 4.99
N ASP A 91 -13.10 -0.93 4.60
CA ASP A 91 -13.02 -1.42 3.22
C ASP A 91 -14.38 -1.83 2.63
N ALA A 92 -15.36 -2.19 3.47
CA ALA A 92 -16.71 -2.53 3.01
C ALA A 92 -17.47 -1.30 2.51
N SER A 93 -17.16 -0.12 3.03
CA SER A 93 -17.80 1.15 2.65
C SER A 93 -17.25 1.78 1.36
N ILE A 94 -16.20 1.19 0.77
CA ILE A 94 -15.53 1.73 -0.42
C ILE A 94 -16.49 1.79 -1.62
N SER A 95 -16.63 3.00 -2.17
CA SER A 95 -17.36 3.30 -3.41
C SER A 95 -16.56 4.26 -4.30
N GLU A 96 -16.95 4.37 -5.57
CA GLU A 96 -16.25 5.17 -6.60
C GLU A 96 -14.72 4.91 -6.66
N PRO A 97 -14.28 3.63 -6.76
CA PRO A 97 -12.86 3.32 -6.75
C PRO A 97 -12.17 3.78 -8.04
N VAL A 98 -11.08 4.53 -7.88
CA VAL A 98 -10.17 4.87 -8.97
C VAL A 98 -8.81 4.23 -8.66
N PRO A 99 -8.30 3.32 -9.50
CA PRO A 99 -7.02 2.66 -9.25
C PRO A 99 -5.82 3.58 -9.48
N ASN A 100 -4.71 3.30 -8.80
CA ASN A 100 -3.40 3.82 -9.13
C ASN A 100 -2.87 3.21 -10.43
N ASP A 101 -1.96 3.91 -11.11
CA ASP A 101 -1.28 3.40 -12.31
C ASP A 101 -0.14 2.44 -11.93
N ILE A 102 -0.53 1.23 -11.51
CA ILE A 102 0.43 0.17 -11.13
C ILE A 102 1.26 -0.26 -12.35
N ALA A 103 0.66 -0.37 -13.53
CA ALA A 103 1.38 -0.74 -14.75
C ALA A 103 2.48 0.28 -15.11
N GLY A 104 2.20 1.58 -14.94
CA GLY A 104 3.20 2.63 -15.10
C GLY A 104 4.35 2.56 -14.08
N LEU A 105 4.09 2.11 -12.85
CA LEU A 105 5.13 1.85 -11.86
C LEU A 105 6.00 0.64 -12.26
N LEU A 106 5.38 -0.44 -12.73
CA LEU A 106 6.10 -1.64 -13.18
C LEU A 106 7.08 -1.33 -14.32
N LYS A 107 6.71 -0.46 -15.27
CA LYS A 107 7.60 -0.03 -16.36
C LYS A 107 8.88 0.68 -15.90
N LYS A 108 8.91 1.22 -14.68
CA LYS A 108 10.03 2.00 -14.13
C LYS A 108 10.91 1.18 -13.17
N THR A 109 10.57 -0.08 -12.93
CA THR A 109 11.16 -0.89 -11.86
C THR A 109 11.42 -2.31 -12.32
N ASN A 110 12.11 -3.11 -11.50
CA ASN A 110 12.36 -4.53 -11.74
C ASN A 110 11.39 -5.43 -10.95
N ILE A 111 10.17 -4.94 -10.67
CA ILE A 111 9.17 -5.66 -9.88
C ILE A 111 8.68 -6.87 -10.69
N ARG A 112 8.72 -8.05 -10.07
CA ARG A 112 8.32 -9.32 -10.68
C ARG A 112 7.18 -10.02 -9.95
N ARG A 113 6.80 -9.51 -8.77
CA ARG A 113 5.76 -10.09 -7.91
C ARG A 113 4.98 -8.99 -7.21
N ILE A 114 3.67 -9.16 -7.14
CA ILE A 114 2.74 -8.28 -6.44
C ILE A 114 2.08 -9.08 -5.33
N PHE A 115 2.05 -8.53 -4.12
CA PHE A 115 1.38 -9.10 -2.97
C PHE A 115 0.39 -8.07 -2.41
N THR A 116 -0.82 -8.52 -2.10
CA THR A 116 -1.85 -7.66 -1.49
C THR A 116 -2.00 -7.96 -0.01
N THR A 117 -2.19 -6.93 0.83
CA THR A 117 -2.29 -7.06 2.29
C THR A 117 -3.71 -7.21 2.83
N GLY A 118 -4.66 -7.60 1.97
CA GLY A 118 -6.04 -7.90 2.37
C GLY A 118 -6.95 -8.26 1.19
N THR A 119 -8.07 -8.92 1.49
CA THR A 119 -9.03 -9.43 0.49
C THR A 119 -9.59 -8.32 -0.41
N LYS A 120 -9.87 -7.13 0.15
CA LYS A 120 -10.37 -5.99 -0.62
C LYS A 120 -9.33 -5.49 -1.63
N ALA A 121 -8.07 -5.33 -1.20
CA ALA A 121 -6.96 -4.99 -2.08
C ALA A 121 -6.82 -6.04 -3.20
N THR A 122 -6.89 -7.34 -2.88
CA THR A 122 -6.87 -8.42 -3.88
C THR A 122 -8.00 -8.28 -4.91
N SER A 123 -9.24 -8.10 -4.44
CA SER A 123 -10.42 -7.98 -5.30
C SER A 123 -10.33 -6.78 -6.24
N LEU A 124 -9.96 -5.61 -5.71
CA LEU A 124 -9.82 -4.39 -6.50
C LEU A 124 -8.64 -4.47 -7.48
N TYR A 125 -7.51 -5.04 -7.06
CA TYR A 125 -6.37 -5.27 -7.93
C TYR A 125 -6.74 -6.17 -9.12
N ARG A 126 -7.41 -7.31 -8.85
CA ARG A 126 -7.90 -8.22 -9.89
C ARG A 126 -8.85 -7.53 -10.85
N ARG A 127 -9.75 -6.70 -10.34
CA ARG A 127 -10.75 -5.99 -11.14
C ARG A 127 -10.16 -4.89 -12.03
N PHE A 128 -9.21 -4.11 -11.52
CA PHE A 128 -8.80 -2.86 -12.15
C PHE A 128 -7.36 -2.84 -12.68
N CYS A 129 -6.47 -3.66 -12.13
CA CYS A 129 -5.05 -3.59 -12.41
C CYS A 129 -4.54 -4.82 -13.17
N TYR A 130 -5.06 -6.02 -12.86
CA TYR A 130 -4.52 -7.29 -13.35
C TYR A 130 -4.37 -7.38 -14.87
N SER A 131 -5.37 -6.93 -15.64
CA SER A 131 -5.32 -6.98 -17.11
C SER A 131 -4.19 -6.13 -17.71
N LYS A 132 -3.68 -5.13 -16.97
CA LYS A 132 -2.59 -4.25 -17.41
C LYS A 132 -1.22 -4.66 -16.84
N THR A 133 -1.21 -5.38 -15.73
CA THR A 133 0.03 -5.78 -15.04
C THR A 133 0.46 -7.20 -15.38
N GLY A 134 -0.49 -8.12 -15.64
CA GLY A 134 -0.23 -9.52 -15.96
C GLY A 134 0.40 -10.33 -14.81
N MET A 135 0.40 -9.81 -13.58
CA MET A 135 0.96 -10.42 -12.37
C MET A 135 -0.11 -10.68 -11.31
#